data_AF-A0A2A7RM02-F1
#
_entry.id   AF-A0A2A7RM02-F1
#
_cell.length_a   1.000
_cell.length_b   1.000
_cell.length_c   1.000
_cell.angle_alpha   90.00
_cell.angle_beta   90.00
_cell.angle_gamma   90.00
#
_symmetry.space_group_name_H-M   'P 1'
#
loop_
_entity.id
_entity.type
_entity.pdbx_description
1 polymer ?
#
loop_
_entity_poly.entity_id
_entity_poly.type
_entity_poly.pdbx_seq_one_letter_code
_entity_poly.pdbx_strand_id
1 'polypeptide(L)'
;MPLRIPKACRVRGCRRTTTDPSGYCESHKSEGWKQYKPGQSRHQRGYGSKWDVIRERILKRDKGLCQLCLRAGVVREAKTVDHIIPKAHGGTDADSNLQSLCWPCHKAKTARERLK
;
A
#
# COMPACT_ATOMS: atom_id res chain seq x y z
N MET A 1 -5.39 22.72 29.61
CA MET A 1 -5.95 21.89 28.52
C MET A 1 -6.53 20.63 29.13
N PRO A 2 -7.72 20.17 28.72
CA PRO A 2 -8.30 18.95 29.28
C PRO A 2 -7.45 17.73 28.93
N LEU A 3 -7.42 16.75 29.83
CA LEU A 3 -6.76 15.46 29.59
C LEU A 3 -7.46 14.74 28.44
N ARG A 4 -6.68 14.03 27.62
CA ARG A 4 -7.23 13.24 26.52
C ARG A 4 -8.05 12.08 27.06
N ILE A 5 -9.24 11.89 26.51
CA ILE A 5 -10.08 10.73 26.79
C ILE A 5 -9.32 9.46 26.35
N PRO A 6 -9.15 8.46 27.23
CA PRO A 6 -8.52 7.19 26.87
C PRO A 6 -9.24 6.49 25.72
N LYS A 7 -8.49 5.98 24.75
CA LYS A 7 -8.98 5.23 23.58
C LYS A 7 -8.49 3.79 23.65
N ALA A 8 -9.22 2.86 23.02
CA ALA A 8 -8.75 1.48 22.89
C ALA A 8 -7.44 1.39 22.10
N CYS A 9 -6.56 0.45 22.48
CA CYS A 9 -5.35 0.18 21.74
C CYS A 9 -5.65 -0.33 20.33
N ARG A 10 -4.89 0.15 19.33
CA ARG A 10 -5.04 -0.23 17.91
C ARG A 10 -4.67 -1.68 17.58
N VAL A 11 -3.94 -2.38 18.44
CA VAL A 11 -3.59 -3.80 18.23
C VAL A 11 -4.83 -4.66 18.40
N ARG A 12 -5.19 -5.44 17.37
CA ARG A 12 -6.31 -6.37 17.43
C ARG A 12 -6.18 -7.31 18.63
N GLY A 13 -7.25 -7.43 19.41
CA GLY A 13 -7.29 -8.30 20.59
C GLY A 13 -6.67 -7.70 21.86
N CYS A 14 -6.03 -6.53 21.79
CA CYS A 14 -5.54 -5.85 22.98
C CYS A 14 -6.70 -5.20 23.75
N ARG A 15 -6.84 -5.54 25.05
CA ARG A 15 -7.91 -5.01 25.92
C ARG A 15 -7.53 -3.70 26.63
N ARG A 16 -6.30 -3.21 26.45
CA ARG A 16 -5.82 -1.99 27.13
C ARG A 16 -6.27 -0.72 26.43
N THR A 17 -6.46 0.33 27.23
CA THR A 17 -6.68 1.70 26.76
C THR A 17 -5.38 2.51 26.78
N THR A 18 -5.37 3.63 26.07
CA THR A 18 -4.23 4.55 25.98
C THR A 18 -4.69 5.98 25.75
N THR A 19 -3.97 6.93 26.33
CA THR A 19 -4.11 8.37 26.05
C THR A 19 -3.05 8.87 25.07
N ASP A 20 -2.11 8.00 24.67
CA ASP A 20 -1.00 8.32 23.78
C ASP A 20 -1.50 8.67 22.36
N PRO A 21 -0.94 9.72 21.71
CA PRO A 21 -1.32 10.11 20.34
C PRO A 21 -1.21 8.99 19.30
N SER A 22 -0.29 8.05 19.48
CA SER A 22 -0.08 6.92 18.58
C SER A 22 -1.26 5.94 18.56
N GLY A 23 -2.10 5.94 19.61
CA GLY A 23 -3.19 4.98 19.78
C GLY A 23 -2.74 3.59 20.20
N TYR A 24 -1.50 3.43 20.68
CA TYR A 24 -0.98 2.20 21.26
C TYR A 24 -0.82 2.33 22.78
N CYS A 25 -1.12 1.27 23.54
CA CYS A 25 -0.81 1.21 24.97
C CYS A 25 0.70 1.02 25.18
N GLU A 26 1.19 1.23 26.40
CA GLU A 26 2.63 1.20 26.70
C GLU A 26 3.33 -0.09 26.24
N SER A 27 2.68 -1.25 26.33
CA SER A 27 3.23 -2.50 25.80
C SER A 27 3.35 -2.60 24.28
N HIS A 28 2.59 -1.80 23.56
CA HIS A 28 2.43 -1.88 22.11
C HIS A 28 2.91 -0.60 21.41
N LYS A 29 3.57 0.29 22.15
CA LYS A 29 4.06 1.58 21.64
C LYS A 29 4.99 1.41 20.43
N SER A 30 5.75 0.32 20.40
CA SER A 30 6.64 -0.07 19.30
C SER A 30 5.97 -0.82 18.14
N GLU A 31 4.74 -1.32 18.31
CA GLU A 31 4.01 -2.06 17.25
C GLU A 31 3.75 -1.21 16.02
N GLY A 32 3.58 0.10 16.20
CA GLY A 32 3.43 1.05 15.10
C GLY A 32 4.62 1.08 14.14
N TRP A 33 5.81 0.69 14.63
CA TRP A 33 7.05 0.65 13.85
C TRP A 33 7.43 -0.74 13.36
N LYS A 34 6.74 -1.82 13.75
CA LYS A 34 7.09 -3.18 13.29
C LYS A 34 6.98 -3.38 11.78
N GLN A 35 6.18 -2.56 11.11
CA GLN A 35 6.05 -2.56 9.64
C GLN A 35 7.14 -1.71 8.95
N TYR A 36 7.85 -0.87 9.70
CA TYR A 36 8.98 -0.11 9.17
C TYR A 36 10.19 -1.03 9.04
N LYS A 37 10.63 -1.28 7.80
CA LYS A 37 11.92 -1.92 7.54
C LYS A 37 12.98 -0.82 7.37
N PRO A 38 13.78 -0.48 8.41
CA PRO A 38 14.85 0.48 8.26
C PRO A 38 15.89 0.01 7.24
N GLY A 39 16.45 0.96 6.50
CA GLY A 39 17.70 0.74 5.75
C GLY A 39 17.60 0.15 4.34
N GLN A 40 16.41 -0.22 3.84
CA GLN A 40 16.30 -0.70 2.46
C GLN A 40 16.02 0.44 1.46
N SER A 41 17.02 0.74 0.63
CA SER A 41 16.87 1.68 -0.49
C SER A 41 15.75 1.22 -1.44
N ARG A 42 15.20 2.13 -2.25
CA ARG A 42 14.20 1.79 -3.28
C ARG A 42 14.68 0.61 -4.16
N HIS A 43 15.98 0.60 -4.47
CA HIS A 43 16.64 -0.46 -5.24
C HIS A 43 16.67 -1.79 -4.49
N GLN A 44 17.01 -1.79 -3.20
CA GLN A 44 17.02 -2.99 -2.37
C GLN A 44 15.62 -3.59 -2.16
N ARG A 45 14.56 -2.79 -2.31
CA ARG A 45 13.16 -3.25 -2.29
C ARG A 45 12.67 -3.81 -3.63
N GLY A 46 13.54 -3.91 -4.64
CA GLY A 46 13.20 -4.45 -5.96
C GLY A 46 12.59 -3.42 -6.92
N TYR A 47 12.66 -2.12 -6.59
CA TYR A 47 12.17 -1.02 -7.43
C TYR A 47 13.37 -0.21 -7.99
N GLY A 48 14.33 -0.92 -8.59
CA GLY A 48 15.50 -0.35 -9.27
C GLY A 48 15.20 0.23 -10.64
N SER A 49 16.24 0.61 -11.37
CA SER A 49 16.15 1.08 -12.77
C SER A 49 15.33 0.15 -13.67
N LYS A 50 15.44 -1.17 -13.46
CA LYS A 50 14.60 -2.18 -14.14
C LYS A 50 13.10 -1.94 -13.95
N TRP A 51 12.69 -1.55 -12.76
CA TRP A 51 11.29 -1.25 -12.47
C TRP A 51 10.81 0.03 -13.15
N ASP A 52 11.66 1.06 -13.26
CA ASP A 52 11.29 2.29 -13.95
C ASP A 52 11.00 2.04 -15.44
N VAL A 53 11.83 1.20 -16.10
CA VAL A 53 11.61 0.74 -17.48
C VAL A 53 10.29 -0.04 -17.60
N ILE A 54 10.04 -0.97 -16.69
CA ILE A 54 8.79 -1.75 -16.67
C ILE A 54 7.60 -0.81 -16.47
N ARG A 55 7.68 0.13 -15.53
CA ARG A 55 6.62 1.08 -15.20
C ARG A 55 6.22 1.91 -16.42
N GLU A 56 7.20 2.48 -17.13
CA GLU A 56 6.93 3.27 -18.34
C GLU A 56 6.27 2.42 -19.44
N ARG A 57 6.77 1.21 -19.65
CA ARG A 57 6.20 0.27 -20.63
C ARG A 57 4.74 -0.08 -20.32
N ILE A 58 4.42 -0.37 -19.05
CA ILE A 58 3.05 -0.69 -18.63
C ILE A 58 2.13 0.52 -18.74
N LEU A 59 2.59 1.72 -18.36
CA LEU A 59 1.81 2.94 -18.55
C LEU A 59 1.54 3.20 -20.03
N LYS A 60 2.52 2.99 -20.91
CA LYS A 60 2.35 3.16 -22.36
C LYS A 60 1.36 2.14 -22.93
N ARG A 61 1.47 0.86 -22.55
CA ARG A 61 0.53 -0.21 -22.93
C ARG A 61 -0.91 0.16 -22.54
N ASP A 62 -1.06 0.64 -21.31
CA ASP A 62 -2.35 0.99 -20.72
C ASP A 62 -2.85 2.38 -21.14
N LYS A 63 -2.16 3.05 -22.08
CA LYS A 63 -2.45 4.40 -22.58
C LYS A 63 -2.51 5.46 -21.47
N GLY A 64 -1.77 5.26 -20.38
CA GLY A 64 -1.80 6.12 -19.21
C GLY A 64 -3.14 6.10 -18.45
N LEU A 65 -4.00 5.11 -18.69
CA LEU A 65 -5.33 5.01 -18.09
C LEU A 65 -5.39 3.98 -16.97
N CYS A 66 -6.18 4.30 -15.95
CA CYS A 66 -6.48 3.40 -14.85
C CYS A 66 -7.32 2.21 -15.35
N GLN A 67 -6.73 1.02 -15.32
CA GLN A 67 -7.36 -0.20 -15.85
C GLN A 67 -8.60 -0.63 -15.03
N LEU A 68 -8.66 -0.28 -13.74
CA LEU A 68 -9.85 -0.55 -12.91
C LEU A 68 -10.98 0.42 -13.21
N CYS A 69 -10.69 1.71 -13.40
CA CYS A 69 -11.72 2.68 -13.77
C CYS A 69 -12.24 2.40 -15.18
N LEU A 70 -11.35 2.06 -16.12
CA LEU A 70 -11.72 1.77 -17.50
C LEU A 70 -12.68 0.56 -17.58
N ARG A 71 -12.42 -0.51 -16.81
CA ARG A 71 -13.34 -1.66 -16.66
C ARG A 71 -14.70 -1.28 -16.08
N ALA A 72 -14.78 -0.20 -15.32
CA ALA A 72 -16.02 0.36 -14.78
C ALA A 72 -16.66 1.42 -15.71
N GLY A 73 -16.16 1.59 -16.94
CA GLY A 73 -16.66 2.58 -17.90
C GLY A 73 -16.23 4.02 -17.62
N VAL A 74 -15.27 4.23 -16.71
CA VAL A 74 -14.80 5.57 -16.31
C VAL A 74 -13.38 5.79 -16.80
N VAL A 75 -13.16 6.84 -17.59
CA VAL A 75 -11.81 7.24 -18.01
C VAL A 75 -11.16 8.04 -16.88
N ARG A 76 -10.02 7.56 -16.39
CA ARG A 76 -9.21 8.24 -15.38
C ARG A 76 -7.73 7.97 -15.62
N GLU A 77 -6.91 9.00 -15.46
CA GLU A 77 -5.46 8.89 -15.58
C GLU A 77 -4.88 7.94 -14.50
N ALA A 78 -3.95 7.08 -14.92
CA ALA A 78 -3.14 6.28 -14.03
C ALA A 78 -1.93 7.08 -13.55
N LYS A 79 -1.62 6.97 -12.25
CA LYS A 79 -0.43 7.58 -11.63
C LYS A 79 0.58 6.54 -11.14
N THR A 80 0.12 5.30 -11.02
CA THR A 80 0.86 4.19 -10.41
C THR A 80 0.75 2.95 -11.29
N VAL A 81 1.74 2.05 -11.20
CA VAL A 81 1.67 0.69 -11.75
C VAL A 81 1.79 -0.25 -10.56
N ASP A 82 0.90 -1.22 -10.50
CA ASP A 82 0.75 -2.10 -9.35
C ASP A 82 0.58 -3.55 -9.78
N HIS A 83 1.06 -4.47 -8.96
CA HIS A 83 0.94 -5.90 -9.21
C HIS A 83 -0.49 -6.39 -8.99
N ILE A 84 -1.08 -7.14 -9.91
CA ILE A 84 -2.42 -7.75 -9.76
C ILE A 84 -2.39 -8.75 -8.62
N ILE A 85 -1.42 -9.67 -8.64
CA ILE A 85 -1.05 -10.54 -7.52
C ILE A 85 0.15 -9.89 -6.82
N PRO A 86 0.06 -9.52 -5.53
CA PRO A 86 1.17 -8.92 -4.81
C PRO A 86 2.42 -9.80 -4.80
N LYS A 87 3.61 -9.18 -4.80
CA LYS A 87 4.89 -9.92 -4.64
C LYS A 87 4.93 -10.80 -3.39
N ALA A 88 4.31 -10.34 -2.29
CA ALA A 88 4.19 -11.10 -1.04
C ALA A 88 3.38 -12.40 -1.19
N HIS A 89 2.56 -12.51 -2.23
CA HIS A 89 1.76 -13.70 -2.56
C HIS A 89 2.26 -14.40 -3.83
N GLY A 90 3.53 -14.23 -4.20
CA GLY A 90 4.13 -14.89 -5.36
C GLY A 90 3.94 -14.17 -6.70
N GLY A 91 3.48 -12.91 -6.67
CA GLY A 91 3.36 -12.08 -7.88
C GLY A 91 4.71 -11.80 -8.56
N THR A 92 4.73 -11.89 -9.89
CA THR A 92 5.91 -11.61 -10.72
C THR A 92 5.86 -10.20 -11.32
N ASP A 93 7.00 -9.72 -11.83
CA ASP A 93 7.11 -8.46 -12.60
C ASP A 93 6.72 -8.64 -14.09
N ALA A 94 6.03 -9.73 -14.44
CA ALA A 94 5.55 -9.96 -15.79
C ALA A 94 4.43 -8.96 -16.14
N ASP A 95 4.39 -8.52 -17.40
CA ASP A 95 3.42 -7.53 -17.87
C ASP A 95 1.97 -7.95 -17.61
N SER A 96 1.68 -9.25 -17.72
CA SER A 96 0.35 -9.82 -17.42
C SER A 96 -0.06 -9.66 -15.95
N ASN A 97 0.89 -9.55 -15.03
CA ASN A 97 0.65 -9.33 -13.60
C ASN A 97 0.73 -7.84 -13.20
N LEU A 98 0.86 -6.91 -14.16
CA LEU A 98 0.97 -5.48 -13.88
C LEU A 98 -0.22 -4.71 -14.47
N GLN A 99 -0.73 -3.76 -13.71
CA GLN A 99 -1.81 -2.87 -14.15
C GLN A 99 -1.56 -1.42 -13.75
N SER A 100 -1.88 -0.49 -14.66
CA SER A 100 -1.86 0.96 -14.39
C SER A 100 -3.09 1.36 -13.58
N LEU A 101 -2.88 2.07 -12.45
CA LEU A 101 -3.93 2.48 -11.52
C LEU A 101 -3.85 3.97 -11.18
N CYS A 102 -5.02 4.58 -10.98
CA CYS A 102 -5.14 5.87 -10.30
C CYS A 102 -4.94 5.70 -8.78
N TRP A 103 -4.59 6.80 -8.08
CA TRP A 103 -4.36 6.78 -6.63
C TRP A 103 -5.52 6.21 -5.80
N PRO A 104 -6.80 6.58 -6.05
CA PRO A 104 -7.92 5.99 -5.32
C PRO A 104 -8.01 4.46 -5.47
N CYS A 105 -7.86 3.95 -6.68
CA CYS A 105 -7.91 2.51 -6.96
C CYS A 105 -6.72 1.78 -6.31
N HIS A 106 -5.51 2.37 -6.39
CA HIS A 106 -4.32 1.80 -5.77
C HIS A 106 -4.46 1.70 -4.25
N LYS A 107 -4.95 2.75 -3.61
CA LYS A 107 -5.21 2.77 -2.16
C LYS A 107 -6.27 1.75 -1.76
N ALA A 108 -7.37 1.64 -2.52
CA ALA A 108 -8.42 0.66 -2.25
C ALA A 108 -7.91 -0.78 -2.37
N LYS A 109 -7.10 -1.07 -3.41
CA LYS A 109 -6.46 -2.37 -3.58
C LYS A 109 -5.53 -2.70 -2.41
N THR A 110 -4.63 -1.78 -2.06
CA THR A 110 -3.71 -1.92 -0.92
C THR A 110 -4.47 -2.20 0.38
N ALA A 111 -5.59 -1.52 0.62
CA ALA A 111 -6.42 -1.74 1.80
C ALA A 111 -7.05 -3.15 1.81
N ARG A 112 -7.52 -3.64 0.66
CA ARG A 112 -8.09 -4.99 0.53
C ARG A 112 -7.04 -6.08 0.74
N GLU A 113 -5.82 -5.85 0.28
CA GLU A 113 -4.72 -6.81 0.38
C GLU A 113 -4.19 -6.95 1.80
N ARG A 114 -4.24 -5.88 2.61
CA ARG A 114 -3.90 -5.95 4.04
C ARG A 114 -4.83 -6.82 4.88
N LEU A 115 -5.99 -7.18 4.34
CA LEU A 115 -6.97 -8.04 5.01
C LEU A 115 -6.81 -9.52 4.62
N LYS A 116 -5.97 -9.83 3.64
CA LYS A 116 -5.63 -11.20 3.23
C LYS A 116 -4.36 -11.66 3.92
#